data_AF-A0A9W8U309-F1
#
_entry.id   AF-A0A9W8U309-F1
#
_cell.length_a   1.000
_cell.length_b   1.000
_cell.length_c   1.000
_cell.angle_alpha   90.00
_cell.angle_beta   90.00
_cell.angle_gamma   90.00
#
_symmetry.space_group_name_H-M   'P 1'
#
loop_
_entity.id
_entity.type
_entity.pdbx_description
1 polymer ?
#
loop_
_entity_poly.entity_id
_entity_poly.type
_entity_poly.pdbx_seq_one_letter_code
_entity_poly.pdbx_strand_id
1 'polypeptide(L)'
;MDFLQGLDPSKLALFGAGFSFFLSGFSAPPYNLPIFLFGIYAQENADSAFLSLQTFTGLLGASVFYDIVWMANNEQGGFTKFLSILLLLVKIPTFLAFGLAARQRGIQFSGLGIRGNDISGPTVWAMPGGFSSTAGYQNVDDETPPQPAPRPAAPSGPPPAQTAPGAYQSV
;
A
#
# COMPACT_ATOMS: atom_id res chain seq x y z
N MET A 1 6.39 17.03 0.37
CA MET A 1 5.79 15.72 0.04
C MET A 1 4.67 15.85 -1.01
N ASP A 2 4.32 17.08 -1.42
CA ASP A 2 3.17 17.38 -2.28
C ASP A 2 3.29 16.96 -3.75
N PHE A 3 4.51 16.92 -4.32
CA PHE A 3 4.70 16.55 -5.73
C PHE A 3 4.31 15.09 -6.01
N LEU A 4 4.63 14.17 -5.10
CA LEU A 4 4.26 12.77 -5.21
C LEU A 4 2.75 12.54 -5.02
N GLN A 5 2.10 13.45 -4.30
CA GLN A 5 0.67 13.39 -3.99
C GLN A 5 -0.19 13.99 -5.11
N GLY A 6 0.39 14.86 -5.94
CA GLY A 6 -0.25 15.44 -7.14
C GLY A 6 -0.09 14.60 -8.42
N LEU A 7 0.67 13.49 -8.38
CA LEU A 7 0.83 12.58 -9.52
C LEU A 7 -0.40 11.68 -9.63
N ASP A 8 -1.24 11.95 -10.63
CA ASP A 8 -2.42 11.16 -10.94
C ASP A 8 -2.03 9.86 -11.70
N PRO A 9 -2.18 8.67 -11.11
CA PRO A 9 -1.82 7.40 -11.74
C PRO A 9 -2.54 7.16 -13.07
N SER A 10 -3.80 7.62 -13.20
CA SER A 10 -4.59 7.49 -14.43
C SER A 10 -3.92 8.19 -15.61
N LYS A 11 -3.50 9.44 -15.37
CA LYS A 11 -2.89 10.27 -16.41
C LYS A 11 -1.53 9.73 -16.82
N LEU A 12 -0.76 9.22 -15.86
CA LEU A 12 0.53 8.59 -16.13
C LEU A 12 0.38 7.31 -16.95
N ALA A 13 -0.59 6.45 -16.61
CA ALA A 13 -0.86 5.24 -17.38
C ALA A 13 -1.38 5.55 -18.79
N LEU A 14 -2.28 6.53 -18.93
CA LEU A 14 -2.81 6.95 -20.23
C LEU A 14 -1.71 7.57 -21.11
N PHE A 15 -0.90 8.47 -20.55
CA PHE A 15 0.25 9.03 -21.26
C PHE A 15 1.24 7.95 -21.67
N GLY A 16 1.59 7.03 -20.75
CA GLY A 16 2.48 5.91 -21.04
C GLY A 16 1.94 4.97 -22.12
N ALA A 17 0.63 4.70 -22.13
CA ALA A 17 -0.03 3.91 -23.16
C ALA A 17 0.00 4.61 -24.52
N GLY A 18 -0.37 5.89 -24.58
CA GLY A 18 -0.31 6.68 -25.80
C GLY A 18 1.10 6.81 -26.36
N PHE A 19 2.08 7.03 -25.48
CA PHE A 19 3.48 7.13 -25.88
C PHE A 19 4.05 5.78 -26.34
N SER A 20 3.68 4.68 -25.68
CA SER A 20 4.05 3.32 -26.11
C SER A 20 3.36 2.92 -27.42
N PHE A 21 2.13 3.36 -27.65
CA PHE A 21 1.43 3.16 -28.92
C PHE A 21 2.13 3.92 -30.05
N PHE A 22 2.50 5.18 -29.84
CA PHE A 22 3.29 5.92 -30.82
C PHE A 22 4.62 5.23 -31.13
N LEU A 23 5.32 4.75 -30.10
CA LEU A 23 6.58 4.01 -30.24
C LEU A 23 6.43 2.67 -30.97
N SER A 24 5.25 2.05 -30.95
CA SER A 24 4.99 0.77 -31.64
C SER A 24 5.10 0.87 -33.17
N GLY A 25 5.01 2.08 -33.74
CA GLY A 25 5.31 2.34 -35.15
C GLY A 25 6.80 2.32 -35.49
N PHE A 26 7.68 2.19 -34.49
CA PHE A 26 9.13 2.16 -34.63
C PHE A 26 9.71 0.87 -34.05
N SER A 27 11.02 0.69 -34.18
CA SER A 27 11.76 -0.34 -33.44
C SER A 27 11.83 0.05 -31.96
N ALA A 28 10.81 -0.33 -31.19
CA ALA A 28 10.71 -0.09 -29.75
C ALA A 28 10.31 -1.39 -29.01
N PRO A 29 10.51 -1.49 -27.68
CA PRO A 29 10.17 -2.69 -26.95
C PRO A 29 8.65 -2.97 -26.99
N PRO A 30 8.21 -4.10 -27.57
CA PRO A 30 6.79 -4.32 -27.90
C PRO A 30 5.92 -4.58 -26.66
N TYR A 31 6.52 -5.01 -25.56
CA TYR A 31 5.82 -5.30 -24.29
C TYR A 31 5.37 -4.04 -23.55
N ASN A 32 5.88 -2.85 -23.89
CA ASN A 32 5.53 -1.62 -23.18
C ASN A 32 4.06 -1.24 -23.35
N LEU A 33 3.55 -1.31 -24.58
CA LEU A 33 2.14 -1.03 -24.86
C LEU A 33 1.17 -1.90 -24.05
N PRO A 34 1.23 -3.25 -24.07
CA PRO A 34 0.32 -4.08 -23.30
C PRO A 34 0.47 -3.89 -21.78
N ILE A 35 1.68 -3.60 -21.27
CA ILE A 35 1.88 -3.29 -19.85
C ILE A 35 1.13 -2.01 -19.46
N PHE A 36 1.23 -0.93 -20.24
CA PHE A 36 0.51 0.31 -19.93
C PHE A 36 -1.00 0.20 -20.12
N LEU A 37 -1.48 -0.56 -21.11
CA LEU A 37 -2.90 -0.87 -21.25
C LEU A 37 -3.43 -1.66 -20.04
N PHE A 38 -2.65 -2.63 -19.55
CA PHE A 38 -2.96 -3.32 -18.31
C PHE A 38 -2.94 -2.37 -17.10
N GLY A 39 -2.07 -1.36 -17.09
CA GLY A 39 -2.04 -0.32 -16.07
C GLY A 39 -3.32 0.53 -16.02
N ILE A 40 -3.86 0.91 -17.18
CA ILE A 40 -5.17 1.59 -17.27
C ILE A 40 -6.25 0.70 -16.68
N TYR A 41 -6.34 -0.55 -17.13
CA TYR A 41 -7.31 -1.52 -16.61
C TYR A 41 -7.19 -1.72 -15.09
N ALA A 42 -5.96 -1.91 -14.59
CA ALA A 42 -5.71 -2.12 -13.16
C ALA A 42 -6.08 -0.91 -12.32
N GLN A 43 -5.95 0.29 -12.88
CA GLN A 43 -6.30 1.54 -12.21
C GLN A 43 -7.82 1.79 -12.21
N GLU A 44 -8.53 1.43 -13.28
CA GLU A 44 -9.99 1.49 -13.33
C GLU A 44 -10.65 0.46 -12.41
N ASN A 45 -10.03 -0.70 -12.23
CA ASN A 45 -10.52 -1.79 -11.37
C ASN A 45 -9.81 -1.82 -10.00
N ALA A 46 -9.21 -0.71 -9.59
CA ALA A 46 -8.31 -0.69 -8.44
C ALA A 46 -8.99 -1.01 -7.09
N ASP A 47 -10.32 -0.84 -6.99
CA ASP A 47 -11.08 -1.09 -5.76
C ASP A 47 -11.44 -2.58 -5.57
N SER A 48 -11.49 -3.35 -6.65
CA SER A 48 -11.85 -4.77 -6.66
C SER A 48 -10.67 -5.70 -6.98
N ALA A 49 -9.64 -5.19 -7.65
CA ALA A 49 -8.53 -5.99 -8.20
C ALA A 49 -7.16 -5.54 -7.68
N PHE A 50 -6.94 -5.63 -6.36
CA PHE A 50 -5.65 -5.29 -5.72
C PHE A 50 -4.47 -6.05 -6.34
N LEU A 51 -4.66 -7.33 -6.68
CA LEU A 51 -3.65 -8.14 -7.35
C LEU A 51 -3.21 -7.51 -8.67
N SER A 52 -4.14 -6.96 -9.47
CA SER A 52 -3.82 -6.33 -10.75
C SER A 52 -2.93 -5.12 -10.59
N LEU A 53 -3.15 -4.30 -9.54
CA LEU A 53 -2.31 -3.14 -9.26
C LEU A 53 -0.89 -3.56 -8.81
N GLN A 54 -0.78 -4.62 -8.01
CA GLN A 54 0.49 -5.21 -7.60
C GLN A 54 1.24 -5.81 -8.81
N THR A 55 0.54 -6.59 -9.63
CA THR A 55 1.08 -7.20 -10.85
C THR A 55 1.54 -6.12 -11.82
N PHE A 56 0.76 -5.06 -12.02
CA PHE A 56 1.14 -3.95 -12.90
C PHE A 56 2.40 -3.27 -12.38
N THR A 57 2.45 -2.93 -11.09
CA THR A 57 3.61 -2.28 -10.47
C THR A 57 4.86 -3.15 -10.61
N GLY A 58 4.73 -4.47 -10.38
CA GLY A 58 5.82 -5.43 -10.55
C GLY A 58 6.29 -5.54 -12.00
N LEU A 59 5.36 -5.69 -12.96
CA LEU A 59 5.66 -5.75 -14.39
C LEU A 59 6.30 -4.45 -14.89
N LEU A 60 5.79 -3.29 -14.46
CA LEU A 60 6.34 -1.98 -14.79
C LEU A 60 7.77 -1.85 -14.27
N GLY A 61 8.02 -2.26 -13.01
CA GLY A 61 9.37 -2.27 -12.43
C GLY A 61 10.32 -3.20 -13.19
N ALA A 62 9.91 -4.44 -13.47
CA ALA A 62 10.70 -5.39 -14.26
C ALA A 62 10.98 -4.87 -15.68
N SER A 63 10.01 -4.19 -16.30
CA SER A 63 10.13 -3.66 -17.65
C SER A 63 11.23 -2.60 -17.79
N VAL A 64 11.60 -1.90 -16.71
CA VAL A 64 12.73 -0.93 -16.74
C VAL A 64 14.04 -1.66 -17.06
N PHE A 65 14.28 -2.82 -16.43
CA PHE A 65 15.46 -3.62 -16.70
C PHE A 65 15.42 -4.22 -18.11
N TYR A 66 14.26 -4.74 -18.51
CA TYR A 66 14.08 -5.28 -19.85
C TYR A 66 14.26 -4.23 -20.95
N ASP A 67 13.86 -2.97 -20.73
CA ASP A 67 14.05 -1.89 -21.70
C ASP A 67 15.55 -1.64 -21.94
N ILE A 68 16.37 -1.64 -20.88
CA ILE A 68 17.82 -1.46 -20.98
C ILE A 68 18.44 -2.61 -21.77
N VAL A 69 18.06 -3.85 -21.46
CA VAL A 69 18.53 -5.04 -22.18
C VAL A 69 18.10 -5.00 -23.64
N TRP A 70 16.86 -4.60 -23.93
CA TRP A 70 16.35 -4.49 -25.28
C TRP A 70 17.09 -3.41 -26.08
N MET A 71 17.31 -2.23 -25.49
CA MET A 71 18.10 -1.16 -26.12
C MET A 71 19.57 -1.52 -26.36
N ALA A 72 20.13 -2.43 -25.57
CA ALA A 72 21.50 -2.92 -25.77
C ALA A 72 21.60 -3.95 -26.91
N ASN A 73 20.54 -4.73 -27.14
CA ASN A 73 20.54 -5.82 -28.13
C ASN A 73 19.95 -5.42 -29.48
N ASN A 74 19.14 -4.35 -29.54
CA ASN A 74 18.47 -3.91 -30.75
C ASN A 74 19.06 -2.59 -31.23
N GLU A 75 19.57 -2.58 -32.47
CA GLU A 75 19.92 -1.34 -33.14
C GLU A 75 18.68 -0.48 -33.38
N GLN A 76 18.73 0.76 -32.90
CA GLN A 76 17.66 1.74 -33.01
C GLN A 76 18.23 3.03 -33.58
N GLY A 77 17.48 3.71 -34.44
CA GLY A 77 17.82 5.06 -34.85
C GLY A 77 17.90 6.01 -33.65
N GLY A 78 18.77 7.02 -33.72
CA GLY A 78 19.01 7.95 -32.60
C GLY A 78 17.73 8.62 -32.07
N PHE A 79 16.80 8.95 -32.97
CA PHE A 79 15.49 9.51 -32.61
C PHE A 79 14.62 8.52 -31.81
N THR A 80 14.49 7.28 -32.28
CA THR A 80 13.73 6.24 -31.56
C THR A 80 14.36 5.92 -30.22
N LYS A 81 15.70 5.84 -30.15
CA LYS A 81 16.43 5.62 -28.90
C LYS A 81 16.20 6.76 -27.89
N PHE A 82 16.16 8.01 -28.35
CA PHE A 82 15.81 9.16 -27.52
C PHE A 82 14.39 9.04 -26.95
N LEU A 83 13.41 8.68 -27.78
CA LEU A 83 12.03 8.47 -27.33
C LEU A 83 11.92 7.29 -26.33
N SER A 84 12.65 6.19 -26.55
CA SER A 84 12.73 5.06 -25.61
C SER A 84 13.31 5.47 -24.26
N ILE A 85 14.33 6.34 -24.25
CA ILE A 85 14.88 6.90 -23.00
C ILE A 85 13.85 7.80 -22.30
N LEU A 86 13.11 8.63 -23.04
CA LEU A 86 12.02 9.41 -22.45
C LEU A 86 10.94 8.51 -21.82
N LEU A 87 10.60 7.39 -22.47
CA LEU A 87 9.64 6.42 -21.93
C LEU A 87 10.18 5.81 -20.64
N LEU A 88 11.47 5.46 -20.60
CA LEU A 88 12.14 4.95 -19.42
C LEU A 88 12.10 5.94 -18.25
N LEU A 89 12.29 7.24 -18.51
CA LEU A 89 12.16 8.29 -17.49
C LEU A 89 10.72 8.43 -16.97
N VAL A 90 9.72 8.28 -17.84
CA VAL A 90 8.29 8.33 -17.47
C VAL A 90 7.87 7.13 -16.61
N LYS A 91 8.53 5.98 -16.77
CA LYS A 91 8.25 4.80 -15.94
C LYS A 91 8.57 5.03 -14.46
N ILE A 92 9.55 5.87 -14.13
CA ILE A 92 9.94 6.15 -12.73
C ILE A 92 8.80 6.81 -11.93
N PRO A 93 8.26 7.97 -12.31
CA PRO A 93 7.13 8.57 -11.59
C PRO A 93 5.87 7.70 -11.69
N THR A 94 5.68 6.94 -12.78
CA THR A 94 4.57 5.99 -12.89
C THR A 94 4.69 4.89 -11.85
N PHE A 95 5.87 4.28 -11.70
CA PHE A 95 6.12 3.26 -10.70
C PHE A 95 5.93 3.78 -9.28
N LEU A 96 6.39 5.00 -8.99
CA LEU A 96 6.19 5.63 -7.67
C LEU A 96 4.71 5.92 -7.41
N ALA A 97 3.98 6.50 -8.37
CA ALA A 97 2.56 6.83 -8.21
C ALA A 97 1.71 5.56 -7.99
N PHE A 98 1.94 4.52 -8.79
CA PHE A 98 1.25 3.24 -8.64
C PHE A 98 1.68 2.47 -7.40
N GLY A 99 2.96 2.54 -7.01
CA GLY A 99 3.47 1.95 -5.77
C GLY A 99 2.88 2.61 -4.53
N LEU A 100 2.71 3.94 -4.53
CA LEU A 100 2.01 4.67 -3.47
C LEU A 100 0.52 4.32 -3.44
N ALA A 101 -0.14 4.29 -4.60
CA ALA A 101 -1.55 3.90 -4.71
C ALA A 101 -1.79 2.44 -4.26
N ALA A 102 -0.82 1.54 -4.50
CA ALA A 102 -0.84 0.18 -4.01
C ALA A 102 -0.68 0.12 -2.48
N ARG A 103 0.28 0.87 -1.93
CA ARG A 103 0.50 0.94 -0.47
C ARG A 103 -0.71 1.49 0.28
N GLN A 104 -1.33 2.56 -0.22
CA GLN A 104 -2.54 3.15 0.37
C GLN A 104 -3.70 2.17 0.44
N ARG A 105 -3.77 1.23 -0.51
CA ARG A 105 -4.78 0.18 -0.58
C ARG A 105 -4.43 -1.08 0.23
N GLY A 106 -3.38 -1.03 1.04
CA GLY A 106 -2.98 -2.14 1.92
C GLY A 106 -2.23 -3.27 1.22
N ILE A 107 -1.75 -3.07 -0.02
CA ILE A 107 -0.92 -4.05 -0.71
C ILE A 107 0.43 -4.12 0.02
N GLN A 108 0.58 -5.14 0.86
CA GLN A 108 1.87 -5.57 1.37
C GLN A 108 2.48 -6.51 0.33
N PHE A 109 3.69 -6.22 -0.15
CA PHE A 109 4.48 -7.16 -0.94
C PHE A 109 4.94 -8.31 -0.03
N SER A 110 3.97 -9.12 0.42
CA SER A 110 4.10 -10.10 1.50
C SER A 110 5.08 -11.24 1.20
N GLY A 111 5.57 -11.34 -0.04
CA GLY A 111 6.57 -12.33 -0.47
C GLY A 111 8.02 -11.83 -0.49
N LEU A 112 8.27 -10.53 -0.29
CA LEU A 112 9.61 -9.94 -0.40
C LEU A 112 10.22 -9.54 0.96
N GLY A 113 9.58 -9.87 2.08
CA GLY A 113 10.08 -9.63 3.45
C GLY A 113 10.22 -8.15 3.85
N ILE A 114 10.19 -7.23 2.89
CA ILE A 114 10.25 -5.78 3.10
C ILE A 114 8.84 -5.32 3.48
N ARG A 115 8.55 -5.34 4.78
CA ARG A 115 7.37 -4.69 5.31
C ARG A 115 7.60 -3.19 5.17
N GLY A 116 6.75 -2.50 4.41
CA GLY A 116 6.85 -1.05 4.21
C GLY A 116 6.74 -0.20 5.48
N ASN A 117 6.62 -0.84 6.64
CA ASN A 117 6.54 -0.26 7.99
C ASN A 117 7.92 -0.16 8.68
N ASP A 118 9.00 -0.56 8.01
CA ASP A 118 10.34 -0.59 8.60
C ASP A 118 11.13 0.71 8.34
N ILE A 119 10.67 1.56 7.41
CA ILE A 119 11.35 2.82 7.00
C ILE A 119 10.68 4.08 7.57
N SER A 120 9.43 3.98 8.02
CA SER A 120 8.76 5.01 8.80
C SER A 120 8.28 4.28 10.04
N GLY A 121 8.80 4.63 11.21
CA GLY A 121 8.67 3.88 12.46
C GLY A 121 7.26 3.35 12.76
N PRO A 122 7.14 2.39 13.70
CA PRO A 122 5.98 1.53 13.85
C PRO A 122 4.70 2.37 13.87
N THR A 123 3.96 2.32 12.76
CA THR A 123 2.63 2.92 12.70
C THR A 123 1.73 2.00 13.50
N VAL A 124 1.79 2.16 14.82
CA VAL A 124 0.88 1.57 15.78
C VAL A 124 -0.48 2.16 15.44
N TRP A 125 -1.34 1.37 14.81
CA TRP A 125 -2.77 1.53 15.01
C TRP A 125 -2.99 1.33 16.51
N ALA A 126 -2.92 2.43 17.26
CA ALA A 126 -3.28 2.45 18.66
C ALA A 126 -4.79 2.21 18.69
N MET A 127 -5.18 0.94 18.73
CA MET A 127 -6.49 0.56 19.20
C MET A 127 -6.62 1.17 20.60
N PRO A 128 -7.63 2.01 20.87
CA PRO A 128 -7.89 2.47 22.22
C PRO A 128 -8.29 1.24 23.06
N GLY A 129 -7.36 0.73 23.88
CA GLY A 129 -7.61 -0.38 24.81
C GLY A 129 -6.83 -1.67 24.60
N GLY A 130 -5.56 -1.63 24.16
CA GLY A 130 -4.70 -2.81 24.06
C GLY A 130 -3.37 -2.64 24.79
N PHE A 131 -3.14 -3.49 25.79
CA PHE A 131 -2.08 -3.43 26.79
C PHE A 131 -0.65 -3.30 26.24
N SER A 132 0.07 -2.32 26.79
CA SER A 132 1.52 -2.31 26.86
C SER A 132 1.96 -3.39 27.86
N SER A 133 2.51 -4.50 27.38
CA SER A 133 3.29 -5.41 28.23
C SER A 133 4.55 -5.83 27.51
N THR A 134 5.61 -5.10 27.81
CA THR A 134 6.99 -5.55 27.82
C THR A 134 7.11 -6.76 28.78
N ALA A 135 6.68 -7.95 28.37
CA ALA A 135 6.91 -9.20 29.11
C ALA A 135 6.80 -10.40 28.17
N GLY A 136 7.80 -11.28 28.25
CA GLY A 136 8.09 -12.31 27.28
C GLY A 136 7.09 -13.47 27.21
N TYR A 137 7.34 -14.30 26.20
CA TYR A 137 6.69 -15.56 25.86
C TYR A 137 6.18 -16.37 27.07
N GLN A 138 4.86 -16.57 27.14
CA GLN A 138 4.25 -17.62 27.97
C GLN A 138 3.89 -18.78 27.04
N ASN A 139 4.58 -19.91 27.18
CA ASN A 139 4.32 -21.15 26.43
C ASN A 139 3.07 -21.87 27.00
N VAL A 140 2.36 -22.60 26.13
CA VAL A 140 1.01 -23.16 26.35
C VAL A 140 1.03 -24.56 26.99
N ASP A 141 2.03 -24.89 27.82
CA ASP A 141 2.16 -26.24 28.40
C ASP A 141 2.74 -26.22 29.84
N ASP A 142 2.06 -25.57 30.79
CA ASP A 142 2.32 -25.85 32.21
C ASP A 142 1.03 -26.28 32.91
N GLU A 143 1.06 -27.56 33.31
CA GLU A 143 0.00 -28.31 33.95
C GLU A 143 -0.21 -27.88 35.41
N THR A 144 -1.45 -27.95 35.88
CA THR A 144 -1.96 -27.36 37.12
C THR A 144 -1.61 -28.15 38.38
N PRO A 145 -1.11 -27.53 39.47
CA PRO A 145 -1.22 -28.08 40.83
C PRO A 145 -2.48 -27.57 41.57
N PRO A 146 -3.04 -28.34 42.51
CA PRO A 146 -4.41 -28.16 43.01
C PRO A 146 -4.59 -27.02 44.02
N GLN A 147 -5.84 -26.54 44.03
CA GLN A 147 -6.42 -25.38 44.71
C GLN A 147 -6.57 -25.47 46.24
N PRO A 148 -6.64 -24.32 46.94
CA PRO A 148 -7.57 -24.15 48.07
C PRO A 148 -8.63 -23.07 47.79
N ALA A 149 -9.91 -23.37 48.02
CA ALA A 149 -11.03 -22.41 48.06
C ALA A 149 -11.24 -21.88 49.50
N PRO A 150 -12.16 -20.92 49.78
CA PRO A 150 -12.50 -19.64 49.13
C PRO A 150 -12.47 -18.46 50.15
N ARG A 151 -12.70 -17.21 49.71
CA ARG A 151 -13.25 -16.16 50.59
C ARG A 151 -14.26 -15.28 49.83
N PRO A 152 -15.49 -15.07 50.34
CA PRO A 152 -16.49 -14.21 49.70
C PRO A 152 -16.01 -12.76 49.58
N ALA A 153 -16.26 -12.14 48.43
CA ALA A 153 -16.07 -10.70 48.27
C ALA A 153 -17.06 -9.94 49.16
N ALA A 154 -16.57 -8.88 49.80
CA ALA A 154 -17.37 -7.99 50.63
C ALA A 154 -18.44 -7.25 49.80
N PRO A 155 -19.60 -6.90 50.39
CA PRO A 155 -20.70 -6.23 49.71
C PRO A 155 -20.29 -4.88 49.11
N SER A 156 -20.83 -4.61 47.92
CA SER A 156 -20.67 -3.38 47.16
C SER A 156 -21.01 -2.14 47.97
N GLY A 157 -20.09 -1.17 47.99
CA GLY A 157 -20.32 0.16 48.54
C GLY A 157 -21.47 0.90 47.84
N PRO A 158 -22.09 1.88 48.50
CA PRO A 158 -23.29 2.56 48.01
C PRO A 158 -23.03 3.35 46.72
N PRO A 159 -24.01 3.40 45.80
CA PRO A 159 -23.89 4.12 44.53
C PRO A 159 -23.76 5.64 44.74
N PRO A 160 -23.08 6.35 43.82
CA PRO A 160 -22.98 7.81 43.86
C PRO A 160 -24.38 8.44 43.72
N ALA A 161 -24.68 9.41 44.59
CA ALA A 161 -25.94 10.11 44.62
C ALA A 161 -26.17 10.90 43.31
N GLN A 162 -27.18 10.48 42.55
CA GLN A 162 -27.79 11.27 41.48
C GLN A 162 -28.50 12.47 42.10
N THR A 163 -28.04 13.68 41.79
CA THR A 163 -28.75 14.92 42.11
C THR A 163 -29.87 15.10 41.09
N ALA A 164 -31.10 14.75 41.50
CA ALA A 164 -32.30 15.01 40.72
C ALA A 164 -32.76 16.48 40.87
N PRO A 165 -33.46 17.04 39.86
CA PRO A 165 -33.78 18.46 39.75
C PRO A 165 -35.07 18.80 40.50
N GLY A 166 -34.99 19.71 41.46
CA GLY A 166 -36.14 20.24 42.19
C GLY A 166 -36.47 21.69 41.79
N ALA A 167 -37.55 21.87 41.04
CA ALA A 167 -38.39 23.08 41.03
C ALA A 167 -38.85 23.40 42.47
N TYR A 168 -39.19 24.63 42.90
CA TYR A 168 -40.07 25.66 42.32
C TYR A 168 -39.80 27.05 42.97
N GLN A 169 -39.90 28.14 42.20
CA GLN A 169 -40.40 29.47 42.63
C GLN A 169 -40.50 30.38 41.38
N SER A 170 -41.68 30.65 40.84
CA SER A 170 -42.49 31.88 41.01
C SER A 170 -43.31 32.01 39.68
N VAL A 171 -44.55 32.47 39.57
CA VAL A 171 -45.47 33.31 40.35
C VAL A 171 -46.89 32.79 40.10
#